data_AF-A0A918TP88-F1
#
_entry.id   AF-A0A918TP88-F1
#
_cell.length_a   1.000
_cell.length_b   1.000
_cell.length_c   1.000
_cell.angle_alpha   90.00
_cell.angle_beta   90.00
_cell.angle_gamma   90.00
#
_symmetry.space_group_name_H-M   'P 1'
#
loop_
_entity.id
_entity.type
_entity.pdbx_description
1 polymer ?
#
loop_
_entity_poly.entity_id
_entity_poly.type
_entity_poly.pdbx_seq_one_letter_code
_entity_poly.pdbx_strand_id
1 'polypeptide(L)'
;MRGALLLALMVAGPVAVPAAARNYEVLGNLEATVNPGCIAAAGADAGLSPPDLGLGVLACAKAGQMERALDLYILMQLRAEFDKKRVVDKTAWQAEDVLSSSVAQSMGTKRRKALEAEFEAFGGDGSARHKAFCAGQKKAGAPSHSPRWMVAHGMGAVIGDKGQGDGTRAGFKPNSAWSRLLKDYLHCGG
;
A
#
# COMPACT_ATOMS: atom_id res chain seq x y z
N MET A 1 -29.33 32.38 64.39
CA MET A 1 -28.64 31.16 63.95
C MET A 1 -29.65 30.09 63.58
N ARG A 2 -29.83 29.76 62.29
CA ARG A 2 -30.31 28.46 61.81
C ARG A 2 -29.81 28.29 60.38
N GLY A 3 -28.68 27.61 60.23
CA GLY A 3 -28.10 27.27 58.93
C GLY A 3 -28.76 26.00 58.37
N ALA A 4 -29.10 26.03 57.08
CA ALA A 4 -29.55 24.86 56.35
C ALA A 4 -28.32 24.20 55.68
N LEU A 5 -28.07 22.93 56.04
CA LEU A 5 -27.03 22.10 55.45
C LEU A 5 -27.62 21.42 54.19
N LEU A 6 -27.17 21.83 53.01
CA LEU A 6 -27.52 21.18 51.74
C LEU A 6 -26.56 20.01 51.49
N LEU A 7 -27.08 18.78 51.59
CA LEU A 7 -26.38 17.56 51.21
C LEU A 7 -26.57 17.34 49.70
N ALA A 8 -25.53 17.58 48.91
CA ALA A 8 -25.54 17.29 47.48
C ALA A 8 -25.30 15.79 47.25
N LEU A 9 -26.31 15.05 46.79
CA LEU A 9 -26.13 13.70 46.27
C LEU A 9 -25.47 13.78 44.89
N MET A 10 -24.22 13.35 44.79
CA MET A 10 -23.59 13.09 43.49
C MET A 10 -24.13 11.75 42.94
N VAL A 11 -24.93 11.81 41.89
CA VAL A 11 -25.38 10.63 41.15
C VAL A 11 -24.23 10.20 40.24
N ALA A 12 -23.58 9.08 40.58
CA ALA A 12 -22.58 8.46 39.70
C ALA A 12 -23.28 7.90 38.46
N GLY A 13 -23.04 8.52 37.30
CA GLY A 13 -23.52 8.01 36.01
C GLY A 13 -22.82 6.69 35.63
N PRO A 14 -23.47 5.83 34.82
CA PRO A 14 -22.88 4.57 34.40
C PRO A 14 -21.61 4.80 33.58
N VAL A 15 -20.53 4.13 33.98
CA VAL A 15 -19.28 4.10 33.23
C VAL A 15 -19.52 3.26 31.97
N ALA A 16 -19.45 3.89 30.79
CA ALA A 16 -19.48 3.17 29.53
C ALA A 16 -18.22 2.30 29.42
N VAL A 17 -18.39 0.98 29.40
CA VAL A 17 -17.30 0.04 29.13
C VAL A 17 -17.01 0.12 27.63
N PRO A 18 -15.78 0.45 27.18
CA PRO A 18 -15.46 0.46 25.76
C PRO A 18 -15.62 -0.96 25.20
N ALA A 19 -16.40 -1.10 24.13
CA ALA A 19 -16.53 -2.38 23.43
C ALA A 19 -15.14 -2.85 22.98
N ALA A 20 -14.80 -4.11 23.28
CA ALA A 20 -13.52 -4.68 22.90
C ALA A 20 -13.41 -4.69 21.36
N ALA A 21 -12.34 -4.11 20.82
CA ALA A 21 -12.06 -4.17 19.39
C ALA A 21 -11.83 -5.64 19.00
N ARG A 22 -12.70 -6.18 18.15
CA ARG A 22 -12.51 -7.52 17.57
C ARG A 22 -11.61 -7.39 16.35
N ASN A 23 -10.41 -7.99 16.42
CA ASN A 23 -9.53 -8.06 15.27
C ASN A 23 -10.05 -9.14 14.31
N TYR A 24 -10.24 -8.78 13.05
CA TYR A 24 -10.64 -9.71 11.99
C TYR A 24 -9.43 -9.93 11.08
N GLU A 25 -8.90 -11.16 11.07
CA GLU A 25 -7.82 -11.54 10.18
C GLU A 25 -8.40 -12.34 9.00
N VAL A 26 -8.01 -11.94 7.79
CA VAL A 26 -8.39 -12.61 6.55
C VAL A 26 -7.12 -13.15 5.90
N LEU A 27 -7.09 -14.44 5.60
CA LEU A 27 -5.95 -15.08 4.95
C LEU A 27 -5.69 -14.42 3.59
N GLY A 28 -4.47 -13.93 3.39
CA GLY A 28 -4.07 -13.22 2.18
C GLY A 28 -4.08 -11.70 2.34
N ASN A 29 -4.67 -11.13 3.39
CA ASN A 29 -4.67 -9.68 3.60
C ASN A 29 -3.24 -9.14 3.73
N LEU A 30 -2.83 -8.27 2.80
CA LEU A 30 -1.47 -7.71 2.71
C LEU A 30 -0.34 -8.77 2.69
N GLU A 31 -0.67 -10.01 2.29
CA GLU A 31 0.26 -11.13 2.33
C GLU A 31 1.36 -10.94 1.25
N ALA A 32 2.61 -10.93 1.70
CA ALA A 32 3.76 -11.13 0.83
C ALA A 32 3.97 -12.64 0.61
N THR A 33 4.25 -13.01 -0.63
CA THR A 33 4.48 -14.40 -1.05
C THR A 33 5.97 -14.70 -1.25
N VAL A 34 6.77 -13.68 -1.55
CA VAL A 34 8.20 -13.77 -1.81
C VAL A 34 8.91 -12.56 -1.22
N ASN A 35 10.09 -12.78 -0.65
CA ASN A 35 11.01 -11.69 -0.31
C ASN A 35 12.08 -11.55 -1.41
N PRO A 36 12.04 -10.52 -2.25
CA PRO A 36 13.02 -10.35 -3.32
C PRO A 36 14.40 -9.87 -2.82
N GLY A 37 14.53 -9.49 -1.55
CA GLY A 37 15.71 -8.79 -1.03
C GLY A 37 15.86 -7.39 -1.64
N CYS A 38 17.05 -6.80 -1.52
CA CYS A 38 17.31 -5.50 -2.12
C CYS A 38 17.70 -5.66 -3.60
N ILE A 39 16.76 -5.36 -4.49
CA ILE A 39 16.92 -5.42 -5.95
C ILE A 39 16.73 -4.05 -6.59
N ALA A 40 17.15 -3.90 -7.85
CA ALA A 40 16.79 -2.72 -8.64
C ALA A 40 15.33 -2.83 -9.13
N ALA A 41 14.59 -1.72 -9.16
CA ALA A 41 13.21 -1.71 -9.64
C ALA A 41 13.06 -2.19 -11.11
N ALA A 42 14.06 -1.94 -11.95
CA ALA A 42 14.08 -2.44 -13.34
C ALA A 42 14.26 -3.97 -13.44
N GLY A 43 14.76 -4.62 -12.39
CA GLY A 43 14.91 -6.08 -12.28
C GLY A 43 13.79 -6.75 -11.50
N ALA A 44 12.78 -6.00 -11.06
CA ALA A 44 11.65 -6.54 -10.33
C ALA A 44 10.73 -7.33 -11.26
N ASP A 45 10.71 -8.65 -11.09
CA ASP A 45 9.85 -9.57 -11.85
C ASP A 45 8.38 -9.12 -11.84
N ALA A 46 7.66 -9.32 -12.95
CA ALA A 46 6.27 -8.89 -13.11
C ALA A 46 5.30 -9.60 -12.14
N GLY A 47 5.70 -10.74 -11.57
CA GLY A 47 4.98 -11.51 -10.57
C GLY A 47 5.14 -11.02 -9.13
N LEU A 48 6.04 -10.06 -8.85
CA LEU A 48 6.16 -9.48 -7.51
C LEU A 48 4.95 -8.58 -7.21
N SER A 49 4.20 -8.91 -6.17
CA SER A 49 3.09 -8.09 -5.68
C SER A 49 3.59 -6.86 -4.90
N PRO A 50 2.73 -5.87 -4.64
CA PRO A 50 3.08 -4.74 -3.77
C PRO A 50 3.59 -5.16 -2.38
N PRO A 51 3.00 -6.13 -1.66
CA PRO A 51 3.61 -6.63 -0.42
C PRO A 51 5.02 -7.21 -0.59
N ASP A 52 5.29 -7.95 -1.69
CA ASP A 52 6.64 -8.47 -1.99
C ASP A 52 7.63 -7.33 -2.21
N LEU A 53 7.21 -6.30 -2.97
CA LEU A 53 8.01 -5.09 -3.20
C LEU A 53 8.25 -4.33 -1.89
N GLY A 54 7.27 -4.27 -0.99
CA GLY A 54 7.41 -3.70 0.34
C GLY A 54 8.52 -4.37 1.15
N LEU A 55 8.65 -5.70 1.08
CA LEU A 55 9.80 -6.41 1.68
C LEU A 55 11.13 -5.99 1.01
N GLY A 56 11.14 -5.78 -0.30
CA GLY A 56 12.30 -5.26 -1.02
C GLY A 56 12.69 -3.84 -0.60
N VAL A 57 11.71 -2.94 -0.41
CA VAL A 57 11.93 -1.59 0.13
C VAL A 57 12.63 -1.66 1.48
N LEU A 58 12.12 -2.50 2.39
CA LEU A 58 12.68 -2.67 3.73
C LEU A 58 14.10 -3.27 3.68
N ALA A 59 14.34 -4.24 2.78
CA ALA A 59 15.65 -4.84 2.59
C ALA A 59 16.67 -3.79 2.10
N CYS A 60 16.31 -2.96 1.12
CA CYS A 60 17.19 -1.88 0.65
C CYS A 60 17.45 -0.82 1.71
N ALA A 61 16.41 -0.40 2.44
CA ALA A 61 16.56 0.59 3.51
C ALA A 61 17.44 0.05 4.66
N LYS A 62 17.35 -1.25 4.98
CA LYS A 62 18.23 -1.91 5.96
C LYS A 62 19.68 -1.93 5.50
N ALA A 63 19.92 -2.13 4.20
CA ALA A 63 21.24 -2.11 3.57
C ALA A 63 21.80 -0.70 3.32
N GLY A 64 21.06 0.36 3.67
CA GLY A 64 21.45 1.75 3.39
C GLY A 64 21.33 2.16 1.93
N GLN A 65 20.74 1.33 1.08
CA GLN A 65 20.53 1.60 -0.35
C GLN A 65 19.22 2.36 -0.55
N MET A 66 19.16 3.60 -0.05
CA MET A 66 17.93 4.40 0.00
C MET A 66 17.41 4.77 -1.39
N GLU A 67 18.30 5.03 -2.35
CA GLU A 67 17.95 5.24 -3.76
C GLU A 67 17.09 4.08 -4.30
N ARG A 68 17.57 2.84 -4.12
CA ARG A 68 16.85 1.62 -4.54
C ARG A 68 15.59 1.38 -3.72
N ALA A 69 15.62 1.70 -2.42
CA ALA A 69 14.44 1.60 -1.57
C ALA A 69 13.33 2.51 -2.10
N LEU A 70 13.66 3.72 -2.53
CA LEU A 70 12.70 4.63 -3.14
C LEU A 70 12.18 4.10 -4.48
N ASP A 71 13.05 3.66 -5.37
CA ASP A 71 12.60 3.16 -6.68
C ASP A 71 11.65 1.96 -6.52
N LEU A 72 11.93 1.07 -5.56
CA LEU A 72 11.03 -0.04 -5.21
C LEU A 72 9.73 0.44 -4.56
N TYR A 73 9.77 1.51 -3.76
CA TYR A 73 8.58 2.09 -3.16
C TYR A 73 7.66 2.72 -4.22
N ILE A 74 8.23 3.46 -5.18
CA ILE A 74 7.47 3.99 -6.33
C ILE A 74 6.87 2.85 -7.15
N LEU A 75 7.62 1.77 -7.38
CA LEU A 75 7.11 0.59 -8.08
C LEU A 75 5.98 -0.12 -7.30
N MET A 76 6.12 -0.23 -5.97
CA MET A 76 5.08 -0.78 -5.09
C MET A 76 3.77 0.00 -5.24
N GLN A 77 3.84 1.33 -5.17
CA GLN A 77 2.69 2.23 -5.34
C GLN A 77 2.07 2.10 -6.73
N LEU A 78 2.89 2.09 -7.78
CA LEU A 78 2.42 1.92 -9.15
C LEU A 78 1.67 0.58 -9.35
N ARG A 79 2.17 -0.51 -8.78
CA ARG A 79 1.51 -1.83 -8.85
C ARG A 79 0.26 -1.91 -7.97
N ALA A 80 0.21 -1.17 -6.86
CA ALA A 80 -1.01 -1.04 -6.06
C ALA A 80 -2.11 -0.27 -6.82
N GLU A 81 -1.76 0.82 -7.51
CA GLU A 81 -2.70 1.54 -8.38
C GLU A 81 -3.21 0.68 -9.54
N PHE A 82 -2.35 -0.17 -10.11
CA PHE A 82 -2.77 -1.18 -11.09
C PHE A 82 -3.81 -2.14 -10.51
N ASP A 83 -3.62 -2.57 -9.27
CA ASP A 83 -4.56 -3.44 -8.57
C ASP A 83 -5.90 -2.77 -8.30
N LYS A 84 -5.90 -1.49 -7.89
CA LYS A 84 -7.13 -0.69 -7.74
C LYS A 84 -7.93 -0.59 -9.04
N LYS A 85 -7.29 -0.64 -10.21
CA LYS A 85 -8.01 -0.64 -11.49
C LYS A 85 -8.68 -1.98 -11.81
N ARG A 86 -8.18 -3.10 -11.29
CA ARG A 86 -8.72 -4.45 -11.57
C ARG A 86 -9.56 -5.04 -10.44
N VAL A 87 -9.37 -4.62 -9.20
CA VAL A 87 -10.17 -5.07 -8.05
C VAL A 87 -11.53 -4.36 -8.03
N VAL A 88 -12.60 -5.13 -7.86
CA VAL A 88 -13.99 -4.66 -7.91
C VAL A 88 -14.46 -4.05 -6.60
N ASP A 89 -14.04 -4.62 -5.46
CA ASP A 89 -14.34 -4.06 -4.14
C ASP A 89 -13.51 -2.79 -3.90
N LYS A 90 -14.19 -1.64 -3.79
CA LYS A 90 -13.50 -0.36 -3.54
C LYS A 90 -13.01 -0.23 -2.11
N THR A 91 -13.58 -0.96 -1.16
CA THR A 91 -13.10 -0.96 0.23
C THR A 91 -11.73 -1.63 0.33
N ALA A 92 -11.46 -2.61 -0.53
CA ALA A 92 -10.15 -3.24 -0.67
C ALA A 92 -9.04 -2.25 -1.06
N TRP A 93 -9.37 -1.11 -1.68
CA TRP A 93 -8.35 -0.16 -2.14
C TRP A 93 -7.56 0.48 -0.99
N GLN A 94 -8.12 0.49 0.24
CA GLN A 94 -7.41 0.93 1.44
C GLN A 94 -6.18 0.06 1.78
N ALA A 95 -6.07 -1.13 1.19
CA ALA A 95 -4.91 -2.00 1.32
C ALA A 95 -3.60 -1.29 0.96
N GLU A 96 -3.62 -0.40 -0.03
CA GLU A 96 -2.45 0.38 -0.44
C GLU A 96 -1.94 1.27 0.70
N ASP A 97 -2.84 2.05 1.33
CA ASP A 97 -2.47 2.99 2.39
C ASP A 97 -1.98 2.25 3.63
N VAL A 98 -2.62 1.12 3.96
CA VAL A 98 -2.21 0.28 5.09
C VAL A 98 -0.86 -0.38 4.81
N LEU A 99 -0.62 -0.86 3.58
CA LEU A 99 0.67 -1.41 3.18
C LEU A 99 1.77 -0.35 3.26
N SER A 100 1.56 0.84 2.70
CA SER A 100 2.51 1.96 2.76
C SER A 100 2.82 2.37 4.20
N SER A 101 1.79 2.45 5.04
CA SER A 101 1.94 2.75 6.46
C SER A 101 2.74 1.67 7.19
N SER A 102 2.49 0.38 6.90
CA SER A 102 3.23 -0.75 7.48
C SER A 102 4.71 -0.74 7.10
N VAL A 103 5.02 -0.48 5.82
CA VAL A 103 6.40 -0.34 5.33
C VAL A 103 7.09 0.85 6.01
N ALA A 104 6.43 2.01 6.07
CA ALA A 104 6.98 3.21 6.70
C ALA A 104 7.25 3.01 8.21
N GLN A 105 6.33 2.36 8.93
CA GLN A 105 6.49 2.03 10.35
C GLN A 105 7.65 1.05 10.57
N SER A 106 7.73 -0.01 9.78
CA SER A 106 8.79 -1.03 9.85
C SER A 106 10.19 -0.47 9.54
N MET A 107 10.25 0.56 8.69
CA MET A 107 11.50 1.23 8.32
C MET A 107 12.08 2.07 9.47
N GLY A 108 11.22 2.66 10.31
CA GLY A 108 11.56 3.56 11.40
C GLY A 108 11.92 4.99 10.96
N THR A 109 11.85 5.94 11.89
CA THR A 109 11.91 7.38 11.60
C THR A 109 13.16 7.83 10.85
N LYS A 110 14.34 7.32 11.22
CA LYS A 110 15.61 7.74 10.57
C LYS A 110 15.62 7.40 9.08
N ARG A 111 15.24 6.17 8.74
CA ARG A 111 15.24 5.69 7.35
C ARG A 111 14.08 6.28 6.57
N ARG A 112 12.93 6.52 7.20
CA ARG A 112 11.82 7.25 6.58
C ARG A 112 12.23 8.65 6.12
N LYS A 113 12.92 9.41 6.98
CA LYS A 113 13.49 10.72 6.61
C LYS A 113 14.49 10.64 5.46
N ALA A 114 15.30 9.58 5.43
CA ALA A 114 16.22 9.35 4.31
C ALA A 114 15.47 9.02 3.01
N LEU A 115 14.35 8.29 3.08
CA LEU A 115 13.50 7.99 1.93
C LEU A 115 12.80 9.24 1.41
N GLU A 116 12.33 10.10 2.32
CA GLU A 116 11.78 11.44 1.99
C GLU A 116 12.83 12.29 1.25
N ALA A 117 14.09 12.31 1.72
CA ALA A 117 15.18 13.00 1.03
C ALA A 117 15.49 12.42 -0.35
N GLU A 118 15.44 11.09 -0.50
CA GLU A 118 15.56 10.44 -1.82
C GLU A 118 14.41 10.82 -2.75
N PHE A 119 13.20 11.01 -2.22
CA PHE A 119 12.04 11.40 -3.03
C PHE A 119 12.25 12.78 -3.65
N GLU A 120 12.75 13.73 -2.86
CA GLU A 120 13.16 15.04 -3.38
C GLU A 120 14.28 14.93 -4.43
N ALA A 121 15.25 14.03 -4.21
CA ALA A 121 16.35 13.80 -5.13
C ALA A 121 15.94 13.05 -6.42
N PHE A 122 14.84 12.28 -6.39
CA PHE A 122 14.26 11.64 -7.57
C PHE A 122 13.84 12.69 -8.63
N GLY A 123 13.44 13.86 -8.14
CA GLY A 123 13.04 14.99 -8.95
C GLY A 123 11.63 14.82 -9.54
N GLY A 124 11.13 15.90 -10.14
CA GLY A 124 9.82 15.92 -10.77
C GLY A 124 9.77 15.25 -12.15
N ASP A 125 8.61 15.32 -12.76
CA ASP A 125 8.35 14.77 -14.10
C ASP A 125 9.39 15.23 -15.12
N GLY A 126 9.92 14.29 -15.90
CA GLY A 126 10.89 14.55 -16.95
C GLY A 126 12.35 14.69 -16.48
N SER A 127 12.63 14.55 -15.17
CA SER A 127 14.00 14.42 -14.64
C SER A 127 14.71 13.20 -15.26
N ALA A 128 16.03 13.16 -15.20
CA ALA A 128 16.80 12.03 -15.74
C ALA A 128 16.43 10.70 -15.06
N ARG A 129 16.26 10.72 -13.74
CA ARG A 129 15.88 9.53 -12.95
C ARG A 129 14.43 9.12 -13.20
N HIS A 130 13.51 10.09 -13.29
CA HIS A 130 12.12 9.84 -13.68
C HIS A 130 12.02 9.18 -15.06
N LYS A 131 12.71 9.73 -16.08
CA LYS A 131 12.76 9.15 -17.43
C LYS A 131 13.35 7.74 -17.45
N ALA A 132 14.43 7.51 -16.71
CA ALA A 132 15.04 6.18 -16.60
C ALA A 132 14.08 5.17 -15.96
N PHE A 133 13.41 5.55 -14.86
CA PHE A 133 12.40 4.73 -14.21
C PHE A 133 11.24 4.41 -15.17
N CYS A 134 10.70 5.43 -15.84
CA CYS A 134 9.65 5.28 -16.84
C CYS A 134 10.05 4.35 -17.99
N ALA A 135 11.27 4.46 -18.52
CA ALA A 135 11.77 3.58 -19.56
C ALA A 135 11.83 2.12 -19.09
N GLY A 136 12.28 1.91 -17.84
CA GLY A 136 12.27 0.60 -17.19
C GLY A 136 10.86 0.00 -17.10
N GLN A 137 9.88 0.77 -16.62
CA GLN A 137 8.51 0.28 -16.46
C GLN A 137 7.76 0.08 -17.79
N LYS A 138 8.06 0.88 -18.81
CA LYS A 138 7.59 0.66 -20.19
C LYS A 138 8.11 -0.68 -20.73
N LYS A 139 9.39 -0.99 -20.50
CA LYS A 139 10.03 -2.24 -20.94
C LYS A 139 9.51 -3.46 -20.15
N ALA A 140 9.29 -3.32 -18.85
CA ALA A 140 8.81 -4.40 -18.00
C ALA A 140 7.39 -4.86 -18.37
N GLY A 141 6.53 -3.95 -18.82
CA GLY A 141 5.15 -4.25 -19.18
C GLY A 141 4.23 -4.42 -17.96
N ALA A 142 3.00 -4.86 -18.21
CA ALA A 142 1.98 -4.95 -17.17
C ALA A 142 2.32 -6.02 -16.12
N PRO A 143 2.03 -5.77 -14.82
CA PRO A 143 2.21 -6.76 -13.77
C PRO A 143 1.37 -8.03 -14.00
N SER A 144 1.93 -9.19 -13.63
CA SER A 144 1.29 -10.50 -13.76
C SER A 144 0.94 -11.14 -12.41
N HIS A 145 1.23 -10.47 -11.29
CA HIS A 145 0.93 -10.95 -9.94
C HIS A 145 -0.59 -11.02 -9.69
N SER A 146 -1.00 -11.85 -8.73
CA SER A 146 -2.37 -11.91 -8.25
C SER A 146 -2.71 -10.73 -7.33
N PRO A 147 -3.88 -10.07 -7.47
CA PRO A 147 -4.31 -8.98 -6.58
C PRO A 147 -4.90 -9.50 -5.26
N ARG A 148 -4.74 -10.79 -4.93
CA ARG A 148 -5.30 -11.40 -3.71
C ARG A 148 -4.98 -10.62 -2.43
N TRP A 149 -3.78 -10.02 -2.35
CA TRP A 149 -3.37 -9.21 -1.21
C TRP A 149 -4.30 -8.03 -0.93
N MET A 150 -4.85 -7.44 -2.00
CA MET A 150 -5.81 -6.34 -1.95
C MET A 150 -7.22 -6.89 -1.79
N VAL A 151 -7.62 -7.90 -2.57
CA VAL A 151 -8.96 -8.50 -2.49
C VAL A 151 -9.28 -8.98 -1.06
N ALA A 152 -8.33 -9.63 -0.40
CA ALA A 152 -8.48 -10.12 0.97
C ALA A 152 -8.58 -9.01 2.03
N HIS A 153 -8.23 -7.76 1.68
CA HIS A 153 -8.41 -6.60 2.55
C HIS A 153 -9.84 -6.04 2.52
N GLY A 154 -10.58 -6.28 1.45
CA GLY A 154 -11.92 -5.72 1.25
C GLY A 154 -12.95 -6.23 2.25
N MET A 155 -13.94 -5.39 2.56
CA MET A 155 -15.06 -5.75 3.42
C MET A 155 -15.83 -6.96 2.89
N GLY A 156 -15.87 -7.18 1.57
CA GLY A 156 -16.45 -8.39 0.99
C GLY A 156 -15.82 -9.67 1.53
N ALA A 157 -14.49 -9.68 1.70
CA ALA A 157 -13.77 -10.82 2.27
C ALA A 157 -14.07 -11.02 3.77
N VAL A 158 -14.29 -9.92 4.51
CA VAL A 158 -14.61 -9.94 5.95
C VAL A 158 -16.03 -10.44 6.21
N ILE A 159 -17.02 -9.99 5.42
CA ILE A 159 -18.43 -10.34 5.61
C ILE A 159 -18.83 -11.64 4.90
N GLY A 160 -17.89 -12.28 4.19
CA GLY A 160 -18.12 -13.53 3.48
C GLY A 160 -18.96 -13.39 2.20
N ASP A 161 -18.95 -12.20 1.58
CA ASP A 161 -19.59 -12.00 0.28
C ASP A 161 -18.83 -12.78 -0.80
N LYS A 162 -19.43 -13.88 -1.25
CA LYS A 162 -18.87 -14.74 -2.31
C LYS A 162 -19.19 -14.23 -3.72
N GLY A 163 -19.86 -13.08 -3.86
CA GLY A 163 -20.49 -12.63 -5.09
C GLY A 163 -19.58 -12.17 -6.23
N GLN A 164 -18.25 -12.18 -6.07
CA GLN A 164 -17.33 -11.49 -6.99
C GLN A 164 -16.21 -12.38 -7.58
N GLY A 165 -16.38 -13.71 -7.59
CA GLY A 165 -15.40 -14.61 -8.21
C GLY A 165 -14.01 -14.49 -7.57
N ASP A 166 -12.98 -14.20 -8.36
CA ASP A 166 -11.61 -13.95 -7.87
C ASP A 166 -11.40 -12.53 -7.31
N GLY A 167 -12.46 -11.72 -7.22
CA GLY A 167 -12.41 -10.34 -6.76
C GLY A 167 -11.91 -9.35 -7.81
N THR A 168 -11.85 -9.75 -9.08
CA THR A 168 -11.38 -8.89 -10.18
C THR A 168 -12.45 -8.59 -11.24
N ARG A 169 -12.25 -7.50 -11.98
CA ARG A 169 -13.17 -7.03 -13.02
C ARG A 169 -13.08 -7.92 -14.26
N ALA A 170 -14.21 -8.50 -14.66
CA ALA A 170 -14.30 -9.26 -15.90
C ALA A 170 -13.84 -8.44 -17.12
N GLY A 171 -13.06 -9.07 -18.00
CA GLY A 171 -12.55 -8.44 -19.23
C GLY A 171 -11.49 -7.35 -19.01
N PHE A 172 -10.88 -7.26 -17.81
CA PHE A 172 -9.79 -6.32 -17.54
C PHE A 172 -8.67 -6.43 -18.59
N LYS A 173 -8.22 -5.28 -19.10
CA LYS A 173 -7.19 -5.18 -20.15
C LYS A 173 -5.86 -4.72 -19.53
N PRO A 174 -4.98 -5.63 -19.09
CA PRO A 174 -3.80 -5.29 -18.28
C PRO A 174 -2.85 -4.33 -19.00
N ASN A 175 -2.52 -4.59 -20.26
CA ASN A 175 -1.59 -3.74 -21.02
C ASN A 175 -2.13 -2.31 -21.19
N SER A 176 -3.43 -2.16 -21.49
CA SER A 176 -4.04 -0.83 -21.63
C SER A 176 -4.14 -0.10 -20.29
N ALA A 177 -4.44 -0.81 -19.20
CA ALA A 177 -4.46 -0.21 -17.86
C ALA A 177 -3.07 0.22 -17.41
N TRP A 178 -2.06 -0.61 -17.64
CA TRP A 178 -0.66 -0.30 -17.33
C TRP A 178 -0.16 0.91 -18.12
N SER A 179 -0.37 0.92 -19.44
CA SER A 179 0.03 2.05 -20.27
C SER A 179 -0.64 3.36 -19.84
N ARG A 180 -1.91 3.32 -19.41
CA ARG A 180 -2.59 4.50 -18.87
C ARG A 180 -2.01 4.92 -17.53
N LEU A 181 -1.70 4.00 -16.62
CA LEU A 181 -1.06 4.36 -15.34
C LEU A 181 0.32 4.99 -15.54
N LEU A 182 1.14 4.43 -16.44
CA LEU A 182 2.42 5.04 -16.76
C LEU A 182 2.24 6.46 -17.30
N LYS A 183 1.21 6.71 -18.11
CA LYS A 183 0.93 8.03 -18.68
C LYS A 183 0.32 9.01 -17.67
N ASP A 184 -0.73 8.59 -16.98
CA ASP A 184 -1.64 9.49 -16.25
C ASP A 184 -1.32 9.54 -14.75
N TYR A 185 -0.66 8.53 -14.20
CA TYR A 185 -0.27 8.47 -12.79
C TYR A 185 1.23 8.76 -12.60
N LEU A 186 2.10 8.20 -13.45
CA LEU A 186 3.55 8.47 -13.41
C LEU A 186 4.03 9.51 -14.42
N HIS A 187 3.15 10.06 -15.27
CA HIS A 187 3.52 11.09 -16.24
C HIS A 187 4.71 10.72 -17.17
N CYS A 188 4.82 9.44 -17.55
CA CYS A 188 5.87 8.92 -18.43
C CYS A 188 5.73 9.34 -19.91
N GLY A 189 5.15 10.51 -20.20
CA GLY A 189 4.90 11.04 -21.54
C GLY A 189 6.05 11.82 -22.19
N GLY A 190 7.15 12.02 -21.46
CA GLY A 190 8.36 12.70 -21.95
C GLY A 190 9.46 11.77 -22.47
#